data_AF-A0A1G3LRU7-F1
#
_entry.id   AF-A0A1G3LRU7-F1
#
_cell.length_a   1.000
_cell.length_b   1.000
_cell.length_c   1.000
_cell.angle_alpha   90.00
_cell.angle_beta   90.00
_cell.angle_gamma   90.00
#
_symmetry.space_group_name_H-M   'P 1'
#
loop_
_entity.id
_entity.type
_entity.pdbx_description
1 polymer ?
#
loop_
_entity_poly.entity_id
_entity_poly.type
_entity_poly.pdbx_seq_one_letter_code
_entity_poly.pdbx_strand_id
1 'polypeptide(L)'
;MKRLGLLALSIVMAAVIAGCGKPPDAQLQQAANDLQAAQEAGAPQYAPEAWNRATAAGERMKAEQESQGRRFGLFRSYRQVRTLAAEVSRLAGQALAEANSKKTQLRGELAAMIDELDASLQSARRQLSAVPRSKGLDTASLRSSLGAAGRQLDQARSNLGSGAYDSGLAAAARAREAINGVLRAIERATGLPASKKR
;
A
#
# COMPACT_ATOMS: atom_id res chain seq x y z
N MET A 1 -7.40 49.29 19.98
CA MET A 1 -6.22 48.41 19.85
C MET A 1 -6.06 47.69 21.19
N LYS A 2 -6.08 46.37 21.41
CA LYS A 2 -6.00 45.12 20.63
C LYS A 2 -6.84 44.08 21.44
N ARG A 3 -7.88 43.47 20.85
CA ARG A 3 -7.93 42.05 20.40
C ARG A 3 -7.58 41.07 21.54
N LEU A 4 -8.53 40.60 22.36
CA LEU A 4 -9.52 39.52 22.09
C LEU A 4 -8.92 38.29 21.39
N GLY A 5 -9.06 37.11 21.99
CA GLY A 5 -8.89 35.85 21.26
C GLY A 5 -8.61 34.56 22.04
N LEU A 6 -9.10 34.40 23.28
CA LEU A 6 -9.38 33.06 23.82
C LEU A 6 -10.63 32.51 23.11
N LEU A 7 -10.72 31.18 23.02
CA LEU A 7 -11.82 30.34 22.49
C LEU A 7 -11.82 30.06 20.98
N ALA A 8 -11.50 28.81 20.64
CA ALA A 8 -12.18 28.07 19.57
C ALA A 8 -11.95 26.56 19.74
N LEU A 9 -12.50 25.99 20.81
CA LEU A 9 -12.87 24.58 20.87
C LEU A 9 -14.31 24.48 20.32
N SER A 10 -14.55 23.53 19.42
CA SER A 10 -15.85 22.93 19.08
C SER A 10 -17.01 23.85 18.65
N ILE A 11 -17.25 23.98 17.34
CA ILE A 11 -18.62 24.06 16.78
C ILE A 11 -18.70 23.23 15.50
N VAL A 12 -19.26 22.03 15.66
CA VAL A 12 -19.93 21.26 14.61
C VAL A 12 -21.32 21.91 14.39
N MET A 13 -21.74 21.94 13.13
CA MET A 13 -23.12 22.12 12.65
C MET A 13 -23.65 23.54 12.39
N ALA A 14 -24.36 23.61 11.25
CA ALA A 14 -25.33 24.61 10.82
C ALA A 14 -24.83 25.79 9.95
N ALA A 15 -24.77 25.54 8.64
CA ALA A 15 -25.13 26.55 7.63
C ALA A 15 -25.97 25.89 6.53
N VAL A 16 -27.22 25.58 6.87
CA VAL A 16 -28.31 25.47 5.89
C VAL A 16 -29.00 26.84 5.89
N ILE A 17 -28.99 27.51 4.74
CA ILE A 17 -30.04 28.38 4.14
C ILE A 17 -29.37 29.34 3.15
N ALA A 18 -29.42 28.97 1.86
CA ALA A 18 -29.62 29.85 0.71
C ALA A 18 -29.86 28.97 -0.54
N GLY A 19 -31.11 28.85 -1.00
CA GLY A 19 -31.39 28.67 -2.43
C GLY A 19 -31.04 29.98 -3.16
N CYS A 20 -30.74 30.06 -4.45
CA CYS A 20 -31.01 29.20 -5.59
C CYS A 20 -29.90 29.44 -6.65
N GLY A 21 -29.54 28.41 -7.42
CA GLY A 21 -28.92 28.58 -8.75
C GLY A 21 -27.40 28.54 -8.87
N LYS A 22 -26.61 28.58 -7.79
CA LYS A 22 -25.14 28.48 -7.89
C LYS A 22 -24.66 27.03 -7.69
N PRO A 23 -23.81 26.49 -8.59
CA PRO A 23 -23.26 25.15 -8.43
C PRO A 23 -22.52 25.01 -7.09
N PRO A 24 -22.56 23.84 -6.44
CA PRO A 24 -21.92 23.58 -5.15
C PRO A 24 -20.40 23.39 -5.33
N ASP A 25 -19.73 24.44 -5.81
CA ASP A 25 -18.34 24.37 -6.27
C ASP A 25 -17.38 23.93 -5.15
N ALA A 26 -17.64 24.33 -3.90
CA ALA A 26 -16.81 23.93 -2.77
C ALA A 26 -16.89 22.41 -2.48
N GLN A 27 -18.08 21.82 -2.48
CA GLN A 27 -18.23 20.37 -2.23
C GLN A 27 -17.72 19.53 -3.40
N LEU A 28 -17.93 20.01 -4.63
CA LEU A 28 -17.41 19.34 -5.83
C LEU A 28 -15.89 19.38 -5.88
N GLN A 29 -15.29 20.53 -5.54
CA GLN A 29 -13.84 20.66 -5.45
C GLN A 29 -13.27 19.78 -4.34
N GLN A 30 -13.93 19.72 -3.17
CA GLN A 30 -13.50 18.83 -2.09
C GLN A 30 -13.54 17.37 -2.53
N ALA A 31 -14.63 16.92 -3.14
CA ALA A 31 -14.76 15.55 -3.65
C ALA A 31 -13.68 15.20 -4.69
N ALA A 32 -13.34 16.16 -5.57
CA ALA A 32 -12.25 15.99 -6.54
C ALA A 32 -10.88 15.91 -5.86
N ASN A 33 -10.62 16.79 -4.88
CA ASN A 33 -9.38 16.78 -4.09
C ASN A 33 -9.23 15.48 -3.29
N ASP A 34 -10.32 14.95 -2.71
CA ASP A 34 -10.30 13.70 -1.95
C ASP A 34 -10.00 12.51 -2.85
N LEU A 35 -10.58 12.45 -4.06
CA LEU A 35 -10.24 11.44 -5.07
C LEU A 35 -8.78 11.54 -5.49
N GLN A 36 -8.27 12.74 -5.73
CA GLN A 36 -6.86 12.95 -6.07
C GLN A 36 -5.94 12.52 -4.92
N ALA A 37 -6.26 12.87 -3.67
CA ALA A 37 -5.50 12.45 -2.50
C ALA A 37 -5.48 10.92 -2.34
N ALA A 38 -6.61 10.25 -2.57
CA ALA A 38 -6.67 8.79 -2.56
C ALA A 38 -5.82 8.18 -3.70
N GLN A 39 -5.84 8.78 -4.89
CA GLN A 39 -5.03 8.36 -6.02
C GLN A 39 -3.53 8.51 -5.74
N GLU A 40 -3.10 9.65 -5.23
CA GLU A 40 -1.71 9.94 -4.84
C GLU A 40 -1.25 9.04 -3.68
N ALA A 41 -2.16 8.69 -2.77
CA ALA A 41 -1.93 7.68 -1.74
C ALA A 41 -1.83 6.25 -2.31
N GLY A 42 -2.05 6.05 -3.61
CA GLY A 42 -1.93 4.75 -4.29
C GLY A 42 -3.15 3.85 -4.13
N ALA A 43 -4.33 4.41 -3.84
CA ALA A 43 -5.58 3.64 -3.75
C ALA A 43 -5.87 2.73 -4.97
N PRO A 44 -5.56 3.12 -6.22
CA PRO A 44 -5.74 2.22 -7.37
C PRO A 44 -4.96 0.89 -7.24
N GLN A 45 -3.80 0.92 -6.60
CA GLN A 45 -2.93 -0.24 -6.42
C GLN A 45 -3.23 -0.98 -5.11
N TYR A 46 -3.41 -0.25 -4.01
CA TYR A 46 -3.46 -0.84 -2.67
C TYR A 46 -4.88 -1.01 -2.11
N ALA A 47 -5.89 -0.37 -2.72
CA ALA A 47 -7.30 -0.48 -2.36
C ALA A 47 -8.21 -0.41 -3.62
N PRO A 48 -8.01 -1.30 -4.62
CA PRO A 48 -8.66 -1.18 -5.92
C PRO A 48 -10.19 -1.22 -5.85
N GLU A 49 -10.76 -2.03 -4.96
CA GLU A 49 -12.20 -2.11 -4.79
C GLU A 49 -12.79 -0.81 -4.22
N ALA A 50 -12.18 -0.25 -3.18
CA ALA A 50 -12.60 1.03 -2.61
C ALA A 50 -12.41 2.19 -3.58
N TRP A 51 -11.30 2.18 -4.33
CA TRP A 51 -11.05 3.13 -5.40
C TRP A 51 -12.14 3.08 -6.47
N ASN A 52 -12.50 1.88 -6.95
CA ASN A 52 -13.56 1.71 -7.95
C ASN A 52 -14.93 2.19 -7.45
N ARG A 53 -15.24 2.00 -6.17
CA ARG A 53 -16.47 2.56 -5.58
C ARG A 53 -16.44 4.09 -5.58
N ALA A 54 -15.31 4.69 -5.21
CA ALA A 54 -15.15 6.14 -5.16
C ALA A 54 -15.23 6.76 -6.56
N THR A 55 -14.59 6.17 -7.57
CA THR A 55 -14.65 6.66 -8.96
C THR A 55 -16.04 6.51 -9.55
N ALA A 56 -16.72 5.38 -9.35
CA ALA A 56 -18.10 5.18 -9.79
C ALA A 56 -19.07 6.19 -9.16
N ALA A 57 -18.89 6.54 -7.88
CA ALA A 57 -19.65 7.62 -7.26
C ALA A 57 -19.33 8.98 -7.88
N GLY A 58 -18.07 9.23 -8.22
CA GLY A 58 -17.62 10.45 -8.91
C GLY A 58 -18.25 10.60 -10.30
N GLU A 59 -18.38 9.51 -11.05
CA GLU A 59 -19.06 9.49 -12.34
C GLU A 59 -20.56 9.78 -12.20
N ARG A 60 -21.23 9.18 -11.20
CA ARG A 60 -22.64 9.49 -10.90
C ARG A 60 -22.85 10.95 -10.53
N MET A 61 -21.95 11.51 -9.72
CA MET A 61 -21.95 12.92 -9.34
C MET A 61 -21.83 13.84 -10.57
N LYS A 62 -20.89 13.54 -11.49
CA LYS A 62 -20.71 14.30 -12.73
C LYS A 62 -21.94 14.20 -13.65
N ALA A 63 -22.49 13.00 -13.82
CA ALA A 63 -23.69 12.78 -14.63
C ALA A 63 -24.90 13.58 -14.10
N GLU A 64 -25.09 13.61 -12.78
CA GLU A 64 -26.15 14.41 -12.16
C GLU A 64 -25.89 15.92 -12.31
N GLN A 65 -24.64 16.36 -12.16
CA GLN A 65 -24.27 17.76 -12.36
C GLN A 65 -24.57 18.23 -13.80
N GLU A 66 -24.24 17.41 -14.81
CA GLU A 66 -24.55 17.69 -16.21
C GLU A 66 -26.06 17.72 -16.48
N SER A 67 -26.80 16.76 -15.92
CA SER A 67 -28.27 16.70 -15.99
C SER A 67 -28.91 17.98 -15.44
N GLN A 68 -28.47 18.44 -14.26
CA GLN A 68 -28.92 19.70 -13.68
C GLN A 68 -28.47 20.92 -14.51
N GLY A 69 -27.29 20.88 -15.14
CA GLY A 69 -26.81 21.93 -16.05
C GLY A 69 -27.72 22.12 -17.27
N ARG A 70 -28.30 21.04 -17.80
CA ARG A 70 -29.21 21.06 -18.96
C ARG A 70 -30.64 21.53 -18.63
N ARG A 71 -31.03 21.49 -17.36
CA ARG A 71 -32.38 21.95 -16.92
C ARG A 71 -32.52 23.47 -16.99
N PHE A 72 -33.74 23.95 -17.25
CA PHE A 72 -34.06 25.38 -17.19
C PHE A 72 -33.84 25.92 -15.77
N GLY A 73 -33.28 27.13 -15.63
CA GLY A 73 -32.75 27.65 -14.37
C GLY A 73 -33.71 27.62 -13.18
N LEU A 74 -35.02 27.76 -13.42
CA LEU A 74 -36.06 27.70 -12.39
C LEU A 74 -36.34 26.28 -11.84
N PHE A 75 -35.94 25.23 -12.56
CA PHE A 75 -36.14 23.82 -12.19
C PHE A 75 -34.84 23.11 -11.76
N ARG A 76 -33.71 23.83 -11.66
CA ARG A 76 -32.42 23.26 -11.23
C ARG A 76 -32.40 23.04 -9.73
N SER A 77 -31.96 21.85 -9.30
CA SER A 77 -31.73 21.52 -7.89
C SER A 77 -30.37 20.83 -7.74
N TYR A 78 -29.44 21.50 -7.06
CA TYR A 78 -28.12 20.94 -6.76
C TYR A 78 -28.09 20.12 -5.46
N ARG A 79 -29.24 19.83 -4.84
CA ARG A 79 -29.31 19.06 -3.60
C ARG A 79 -28.75 17.65 -3.79
N GLN A 80 -29.14 16.97 -4.87
CA GLN A 80 -28.67 15.63 -5.18
C GLN A 80 -27.17 15.62 -5.51
N VAL A 81 -26.69 16.64 -6.25
CA VAL A 81 -25.26 16.83 -6.53
C VAL A 81 -24.46 16.97 -5.24
N ARG A 82 -24.96 17.71 -4.24
CA ARG A 82 -24.31 17.84 -2.92
C ARG A 82 -24.25 16.51 -2.16
N THR A 83 -25.34 15.72 -2.19
CA THR A 83 -25.37 14.39 -1.57
C THR A 83 -24.35 13.46 -2.23
N LEU A 84 -24.30 13.45 -3.55
CA LEU A 84 -23.32 12.66 -4.31
C LEU A 84 -21.89 13.13 -4.04
N ALA A 85 -21.63 14.44 -3.95
CA ALA A 85 -20.32 14.95 -3.58
C ALA A 85 -19.86 14.49 -2.19
N ALA A 86 -20.75 14.53 -1.19
CA ALA A 86 -20.45 14.01 0.14
C ALA A 86 -20.20 12.49 0.13
N GLU A 87 -20.92 11.74 -0.70
CA GLU A 87 -20.68 10.31 -0.90
C GLU A 87 -19.32 10.04 -1.53
N VAL A 88 -18.92 10.81 -2.56
CA VAL A 88 -17.60 10.73 -3.18
C VAL A 88 -16.50 11.00 -2.15
N SER A 89 -16.59 12.09 -1.40
CA SER A 89 -15.62 12.39 -0.33
C SER A 89 -15.50 11.25 0.69
N ARG A 90 -16.64 10.68 1.12
CA ARG A 90 -16.63 9.54 2.05
C ARG A 90 -15.95 8.31 1.45
N LEU A 91 -16.28 7.95 0.22
CA LEU A 91 -15.72 6.77 -0.46
C LEU A 91 -14.24 6.95 -0.80
N ALA A 92 -13.83 8.15 -1.22
CA ALA A 92 -12.43 8.50 -1.44
C ALA A 92 -11.62 8.44 -0.14
N GLY A 93 -12.17 8.94 0.96
CA GLY A 93 -11.57 8.81 2.29
C GLY A 93 -11.42 7.36 2.74
N GLN A 94 -12.40 6.49 2.45
CA GLN A 94 -12.28 5.05 2.68
C GLN A 94 -11.15 4.43 1.84
N ALA A 95 -11.09 4.74 0.55
CA ALA A 95 -10.04 4.24 -0.34
C ALA A 95 -8.63 4.68 0.11
N LEU A 96 -8.47 5.92 0.57
CA LEU A 96 -7.24 6.44 1.14
C LEU A 96 -6.85 5.70 2.43
N ALA A 97 -7.80 5.50 3.35
CA ALA A 97 -7.57 4.81 4.60
C ALA A 97 -7.17 3.34 4.38
N GLU A 98 -7.87 2.64 3.51
CA GLU A 98 -7.57 1.26 3.12
C GLU A 98 -6.19 1.14 2.47
N ALA A 99 -5.85 2.06 1.55
CA ALA A 99 -4.53 2.09 0.91
C ALA A 99 -3.40 2.28 1.93
N ASN A 100 -3.55 3.21 2.87
CA ASN A 100 -2.56 3.46 3.92
C ASN A 100 -2.44 2.30 4.91
N SER A 101 -3.56 1.67 5.26
CA SER A 101 -3.58 0.46 6.07
C SER A 101 -2.82 -0.68 5.38
N LYS A 102 -3.10 -0.91 4.09
CA LYS A 102 -2.43 -1.95 3.31
C LYS A 102 -0.92 -1.69 3.18
N LYS A 103 -0.52 -0.44 2.92
CA LYS A 103 0.90 -0.05 2.89
C LYS A 103 1.61 -0.31 4.24
N THR A 104 0.95 0.02 5.35
CA THR A 104 1.49 -0.25 6.69
C THR A 104 1.65 -1.75 6.93
N GLN A 105 0.66 -2.55 6.53
CA GLN A 105 0.74 -4.02 6.60
C GLN A 105 1.91 -4.55 5.77
N LEU A 106 2.02 -4.15 4.50
CA LEU A 106 3.07 -4.61 3.59
C LEU A 106 4.47 -4.19 4.07
N ARG A 107 4.60 -3.00 4.66
CA ARG A 107 5.84 -2.55 5.28
C ARG A 107 6.25 -3.49 6.43
N GLY A 108 5.32 -3.83 7.31
CA GLY A 108 5.57 -4.75 8.43
C GLY A 108 5.92 -6.16 7.96
N GLU A 109 5.16 -6.68 6.99
CA GLU A 109 5.39 -7.99 6.39
C GLU A 109 6.76 -8.09 5.71
N LEU A 110 7.12 -7.09 4.90
CA LEU A 110 8.41 -7.06 4.22
C LEU A 110 9.57 -6.93 5.22
N ALA A 111 9.44 -6.10 6.25
CA ALA A 111 10.45 -5.96 7.30
C ALA A 111 10.68 -7.30 8.03
N ALA A 112 9.60 -7.95 8.48
CA ALA A 112 9.68 -9.25 9.13
C ALA A 112 10.29 -10.33 8.22
N MET A 113 9.93 -10.33 6.94
CA MET A 113 10.47 -11.27 5.96
C MET A 113 11.97 -11.06 5.73
N ILE A 114 12.44 -9.80 5.70
CA ILE A 114 13.88 -9.50 5.58
C ILE A 114 14.63 -10.08 6.79
N ASP A 115 14.15 -9.81 8.01
CA ASP A 115 14.81 -10.29 9.24
C ASP A 115 14.88 -11.83 9.31
N GLU A 116 13.78 -12.51 8.97
CA GLU A 116 13.72 -13.98 8.91
C GLU A 116 14.72 -14.54 7.87
N LEU A 117 14.78 -13.93 6.70
CA LEU A 117 15.65 -14.37 5.61
C LEU A 117 17.12 -14.07 5.88
N ASP A 118 17.45 -12.98 6.58
CA ASP A 118 18.81 -12.71 7.05
C ASP A 118 19.30 -13.79 8.01
N ALA A 119 18.47 -14.17 8.99
CA ALA A 119 18.78 -15.24 9.91
C ALA A 119 18.98 -16.58 9.17
N SER A 120 18.09 -16.87 8.22
CA SER A 120 18.15 -18.08 7.39
C SER A 120 19.38 -18.10 6.48
N LEU A 121 19.75 -16.95 5.89
CA LEU A 121 20.93 -16.78 5.06
C LEU A 121 22.21 -17.05 5.87
N GLN A 122 22.31 -16.47 7.06
CA GLN A 122 23.45 -16.72 7.96
C GLN A 122 23.52 -18.19 8.37
N SER A 123 22.38 -18.82 8.68
CA SER A 123 22.30 -20.25 8.99
C SER A 123 22.78 -21.11 7.82
N ALA A 124 22.30 -20.83 6.60
CA ALA A 124 22.71 -21.55 5.40
C ALA A 124 24.21 -21.39 5.11
N ARG A 125 24.78 -20.19 5.30
CA ARG A 125 26.22 -19.94 5.16
C ARG A 125 27.04 -20.77 6.15
N ARG A 126 26.62 -20.82 7.42
CA ARG A 126 27.26 -21.65 8.46
C ARG A 126 27.19 -23.14 8.12
N GLN A 127 26.01 -23.64 7.77
CA GLN A 127 25.82 -25.06 7.40
C GLN A 127 26.67 -25.43 6.17
N LEU A 128 26.67 -24.60 5.13
CA LEU A 128 27.47 -24.84 3.92
C LEU A 128 28.97 -24.89 4.22
N SER A 129 29.43 -24.06 5.17
CA SER A 129 30.85 -24.01 5.56
C SER A 129 31.27 -25.22 6.40
N ALA A 130 30.32 -25.87 7.06
CA ALA A 130 30.53 -27.09 7.84
C ALA A 130 30.45 -28.38 7.01
N VAL A 131 30.05 -28.31 5.73
CA VAL A 131 29.96 -29.50 4.86
C VAL A 131 31.36 -30.06 4.59
N PRO A 132 31.64 -31.34 4.92
CA PRO A 132 32.93 -31.97 4.63
C PRO A 132 33.20 -32.07 3.12
N ARG A 133 34.45 -31.86 2.70
CA ARG A 133 34.88 -32.02 1.29
C ARG A 133 34.59 -33.41 0.73
N SER A 134 34.60 -34.45 1.57
CA SER A 134 34.30 -35.83 1.19
C SER A 134 32.85 -36.03 0.68
N LYS A 135 31.96 -35.06 0.87
CA LYS A 135 30.57 -35.12 0.39
C LYS A 135 30.39 -34.73 -1.09
N GLY A 136 31.47 -34.35 -1.79
CA GLY A 136 31.43 -34.09 -3.24
C GLY A 136 30.51 -32.94 -3.67
N LEU A 137 30.09 -32.08 -2.73
CA LEU A 137 29.17 -30.97 -2.97
C LEU A 137 29.91 -29.79 -3.61
N ASP A 138 29.35 -29.20 -4.67
CA ASP A 138 29.88 -27.96 -5.26
C ASP A 138 29.58 -26.76 -4.35
N THR A 139 30.42 -26.58 -3.34
CA THR A 139 30.29 -25.49 -2.38
C THR A 139 30.59 -24.11 -2.98
N ALA A 140 31.25 -24.03 -4.14
CA ALA A 140 31.55 -22.75 -4.78
C ALA A 140 30.29 -22.16 -5.42
N SER A 141 29.58 -22.96 -6.22
CA SER A 141 28.29 -22.57 -6.80
C SER A 141 27.26 -22.19 -5.73
N LEU A 142 27.14 -23.01 -4.68
CA LEU A 142 26.20 -22.74 -3.58
C LEU A 142 26.54 -21.46 -2.80
N ARG A 143 27.83 -21.14 -2.59
CA ARG A 143 28.24 -19.85 -1.99
C ARG A 143 27.85 -18.69 -2.88
N SER A 144 28.00 -18.82 -4.20
CA SER A 144 27.54 -17.82 -5.16
C SER A 144 26.03 -17.59 -5.07
N SER A 145 25.24 -18.66 -4.97
CA SER A 145 23.78 -18.57 -4.75
C SER A 145 23.42 -17.82 -3.46
N LEU A 146 24.11 -18.10 -2.34
CA LEU A 146 23.91 -17.35 -1.09
C LEU A 146 24.41 -15.90 -1.18
N GLY A 147 25.41 -15.61 -2.01
CA GLY A 147 25.85 -14.26 -2.34
C GLY A 147 24.78 -13.49 -3.11
N ALA A 148 24.15 -14.14 -4.10
CA ALA A 148 23.02 -13.59 -4.84
C ALA A 148 21.81 -13.34 -3.93
N ALA A 149 21.48 -14.28 -3.03
CA ALA A 149 20.44 -14.11 -2.02
C ALA A 149 20.68 -12.88 -1.13
N GLY A 150 21.93 -12.67 -0.69
CA GLY A 150 22.29 -11.46 0.07
C GLY A 150 22.01 -10.17 -0.69
N ARG A 151 22.40 -10.09 -1.96
CA ARG A 151 22.10 -8.91 -2.81
C ARG A 151 20.60 -8.70 -2.99
N GLN A 152 19.80 -9.77 -3.10
CA GLN A 152 18.35 -9.66 -3.16
C GLN A 152 17.75 -9.12 -1.85
N LEU A 153 18.32 -9.48 -0.68
CA LEU A 153 17.91 -8.89 0.60
C LEU A 153 18.29 -7.41 0.71
N ASP A 154 19.47 -7.02 0.22
CA ASP A 154 19.85 -5.61 0.16
C ASP A 154 18.91 -4.80 -0.75
N GLN A 155 18.50 -5.38 -1.89
CA GLN A 155 17.49 -4.78 -2.75
C GLN A 155 16.12 -4.69 -2.05
N ALA A 156 15.72 -5.72 -1.31
CA ALA A 156 14.48 -5.72 -0.53
C ALA A 156 14.48 -4.62 0.54
N ARG A 157 15.60 -4.40 1.24
CA ARG A 157 15.79 -3.30 2.21
C ARG A 157 15.70 -1.92 1.54
N SER A 158 16.34 -1.76 0.39
CA SER A 158 16.23 -0.52 -0.40
C SER A 158 14.79 -0.24 -0.82
N ASN A 159 14.08 -1.27 -1.29
CA ASN A 159 12.67 -1.19 -1.67
C ASN A 159 11.74 -0.90 -0.47
N LEU A 160 12.04 -1.46 0.71
CA LEU A 160 11.34 -1.15 1.95
C LEU A 160 11.50 0.33 2.32
N GLY A 161 12.70 0.89 2.17
CA GLY A 161 12.99 2.30 2.43
C GLY A 161 12.34 3.27 1.44
N SER A 162 12.18 2.86 0.17
CA SER A 162 11.55 3.67 -0.88
C SER A 162 10.04 3.48 -1.00
N GLY A 163 9.44 2.57 -0.22
CA GLY A 163 8.02 2.25 -0.29
C GLY A 163 7.61 1.40 -1.49
N ALA A 164 8.58 0.81 -2.20
CA ALA A 164 8.37 -0.09 -3.33
C ALA A 164 8.07 -1.53 -2.85
N TYR A 165 6.99 -1.71 -2.08
CA TYR A 165 6.71 -2.93 -1.34
C TYR A 165 6.59 -4.19 -2.22
N ASP A 166 5.90 -4.10 -3.36
CA ASP A 166 5.74 -5.24 -4.29
C ASP A 166 7.10 -5.72 -4.83
N SER A 167 7.94 -4.78 -5.25
CA SER A 167 9.32 -5.06 -5.70
C SER A 167 10.17 -5.62 -4.56
N GLY A 168 9.97 -5.14 -3.32
CA GLY A 168 10.63 -5.65 -2.13
C GLY A 168 10.26 -7.09 -1.81
N LEU A 169 8.96 -7.42 -1.82
CA LEU A 169 8.45 -8.78 -1.63
C LEU A 169 8.95 -9.73 -2.72
N ALA A 170 8.99 -9.28 -3.98
CA ALA A 170 9.55 -10.08 -5.07
C ALA A 170 11.05 -10.36 -4.89
N ALA A 171 11.84 -9.39 -4.43
CA ALA A 171 13.25 -9.59 -4.13
C ALA A 171 13.45 -10.56 -2.94
N ALA A 172 12.69 -10.38 -1.86
CA ALA A 172 12.71 -11.28 -0.70
C ALA A 172 12.31 -12.73 -1.08
N ALA A 173 11.30 -12.91 -1.94
CA ALA A 173 10.90 -14.23 -2.42
C ALA A 173 12.04 -14.94 -3.20
N ARG A 174 12.77 -14.22 -4.06
CA ARG A 174 13.94 -14.77 -4.76
C ARG A 174 15.08 -15.14 -3.80
N ALA A 175 15.33 -14.31 -2.78
CA ALA A 175 16.30 -14.63 -1.74
C ALA A 175 15.92 -15.92 -1.00
N ARG A 176 14.65 -16.05 -0.61
CA ARG A 176 14.11 -17.26 0.04
C ARG A 176 14.29 -18.51 -0.81
N GLU A 177 13.98 -18.43 -2.09
CA GLU A 177 14.14 -19.56 -3.01
C GLU A 177 15.59 -20.01 -3.12
N ALA A 178 16.53 -19.06 -3.26
CA ALA A 178 17.96 -19.36 -3.29
C ALA A 178 18.46 -19.99 -1.98
N ILE A 179 18.06 -19.45 -0.81
CA ILE A 179 18.41 -19.99 0.51
C ILE A 179 17.88 -21.42 0.65
N ASN A 180 16.61 -21.66 0.35
CA ASN A 180 15.98 -22.98 0.44
C ASN A 180 16.56 -23.97 -0.57
N GLY A 181 16.99 -23.50 -1.75
CA GLY A 181 17.72 -24.32 -2.71
C GLY A 181 19.03 -24.85 -2.12
N VAL A 182 19.80 -23.98 -1.48
CA VAL A 182 21.09 -24.35 -0.86
C VAL A 182 20.88 -25.28 0.34
N LEU A 183 19.93 -24.99 1.22
CA LEU A 183 19.61 -25.84 2.36
C LEU A 183 19.21 -27.26 1.92
N ARG A 184 18.38 -27.39 0.88
CA ARG A 184 18.01 -28.69 0.30
C ARG A 184 19.19 -29.43 -0.34
N ALA A 185 20.16 -28.70 -0.91
CA ALA A 185 21.37 -29.31 -1.46
C ALA A 185 22.28 -29.86 -0.36
N ILE A 186 22.41 -29.13 0.75
CA ILE A 186 23.16 -29.58 1.94
C ILE A 186 22.51 -30.82 2.54
N GLU A 187 21.19 -30.81 2.72
CA GLU A 187 20.45 -31.95 3.27
C GLU A 187 20.65 -33.21 2.42
N ARG A 188 20.53 -33.09 1.09
CA ARG A 188 20.77 -34.21 0.17
C ARG A 188 22.19 -34.76 0.24
N ALA A 189 23.20 -33.90 0.43
CA ALA A 189 24.60 -34.32 0.48
C ALA A 189 25.01 -34.91 1.84
N THR A 190 24.39 -34.45 2.93
CA THR A 190 24.79 -34.81 4.29
C THR A 190 23.88 -35.84 4.95
N GLY A 191 22.63 -35.99 4.48
CA GLY A 191 21.60 -36.79 5.14
C GLY A 191 21.09 -36.18 6.45
N LEU A 192 21.57 -34.97 6.80
CA LEU A 192 21.14 -34.23 7.98
C LEU A 192 20.08 -33.22 7.55
N PRO A 193 18.91 -33.14 8.22
CA PRO A 193 17.92 -32.14 7.89
C PRO A 193 18.53 -30.75 8.06
N ALA A 194 18.28 -29.86 7.09
CA ALA A 194 18.64 -28.45 7.19
C ALA A 194 18.04 -27.90 8.49
N SER A 195 18.88 -27.60 9.49
CA SER A 195 18.48 -27.68 10.89
C SER A 195 17.20 -26.89 11.20
N LYS A 196 16.11 -27.61 11.48
CA LYS A 196 14.96 -27.09 12.21
C LYS A 196 15.39 -27.02 13.68
N LYS A 197 15.96 -25.89 14.12
CA LYS A 197 16.11 -25.67 15.56
C LYS A 197 14.76 -25.21 16.11
N ARG A 198 14.27 -26.01 17.05
CA ARG A 198 13.28 -25.73 18.08
C ARG A 198 13.28 -24.28 18.55
#